data_AF-A0A447MTE4-F1
#
_entry.id   AF-A0A447MTE4-F1
#
_cell.length_a   1.000
_cell.length_b   1.000
_cell.length_c   1.000
_cell.angle_alpha   90.00
_cell.angle_beta   90.00
_cell.angle_gamma   90.00
#
_symmetry.space_group_name_H-M   'P 1'
#
loop_
_entity.id
_entity.type
_entity.pdbx_description
1 polymer ?
#
loop_
_entity_poly.entity_id
_entity_poly.type
_entity_poly.pdbx_seq_one_letter_code
_entity_poly.pdbx_strand_id
1 'polypeptide(L)' 'MPDDVKCSHGATIGRIDDEQMFYLQSRGIRQQEARHMILYAFAAELTEAIHDSALKQQVLARIGQRLPGGLV' A
#
# COMPACT_ATOMS: atom_id res chain seq x y z
N MET A 1 24.95 -28.81 -15.30
CA MET A 1 24.88 -27.71 -16.27
C MET A 1 23.52 -27.05 -16.09
N PRO A 2 23.44 -25.86 -15.48
CA PRO A 2 22.20 -25.09 -15.46
C PRO A 2 22.06 -24.41 -16.83
N ASP A 3 21.39 -25.10 -17.75
CA ASP A 3 21.07 -24.53 -19.05
C ASP A 3 19.76 -23.73 -18.94
N ASP A 4 19.90 -22.42 -19.14
CA ASP A 4 18.85 -21.44 -19.43
C ASP A 4 17.85 -21.08 -18.30
N VAL A 5 18.37 -20.60 -17.15
CA VAL A 5 17.56 -19.95 -16.10
C VAL A 5 17.74 -18.43 -16.13
N LYS A 6 16.63 -17.69 -16.24
CA LYS A 6 16.60 -16.23 -16.07
C LYS A 6 16.12 -15.89 -14.66
N CYS A 7 17.03 -15.38 -13.84
CA CYS A 7 16.73 -14.82 -12.52
C CYS A 7 16.90 -13.30 -12.53
N SER A 8 15.97 -12.57 -11.91
CA SER A 8 16.06 -11.12 -11.70
C SER A 8 15.47 -10.78 -10.33
N HIS A 9 16.12 -9.87 -9.62
CA HIS A 9 15.67 -9.35 -8.32
C HIS A 9 15.84 -7.84 -8.33
N GLY A 10 14.88 -7.12 -7.74
CA GLY A 10 14.92 -5.68 -7.59
C GLY A 10 14.32 -5.30 -6.25
N ALA A 11 14.88 -4.30 -5.60
CA ALA A 11 14.35 -3.72 -4.37
C ALA A 11 14.36 -2.20 -4.51
N THR A 12 13.30 -1.56 -4.06
CA THR A 12 13.18 -0.10 -4.07
C THR A 12 12.87 0.38 -2.65
N ILE A 13 13.52 1.46 -2.25
CA ILE A 13 13.27 2.14 -0.98
C ILE A 13 12.77 3.54 -1.34
N GLY A 14 11.66 3.94 -0.74
CA GLY A 14 11.05 5.25 -0.97
C GLY A 14 10.37 5.77 0.27
N ARG A 15 10.08 7.07 0.26
CA ARG A 15 9.18 7.72 1.21
C ARG A 15 7.83 7.95 0.52
N ILE A 16 6.83 8.34 1.28
CA ILE A 16 5.57 8.82 0.70
C ILE A 16 5.89 10.03 -0.18
N ASP A 17 5.31 10.06 -1.37
CA ASP A 17 5.51 11.11 -2.34
C ASP A 17 4.76 12.39 -1.91
N ASP A 18 5.51 13.48 -1.73
CA ASP A 18 4.97 14.75 -1.26
C ASP A 18 4.06 15.42 -2.30
N GLU A 19 4.27 15.16 -3.59
CA GLU A 19 3.44 15.68 -4.68
C GLU A 19 2.07 14.97 -4.70
N GLN A 20 2.04 13.65 -4.51
CA GLN A 20 0.80 12.89 -4.31
C GLN A 20 0.03 13.36 -3.07
N MET A 21 0.74 13.60 -1.96
CA MET A 21 0.15 14.16 -0.75
C MET A 21 -0.45 15.54 -1.00
N PHE A 22 0.30 16.45 -1.61
CA PHE A 22 -0.16 17.79 -1.97
C PHE A 22 -1.38 17.74 -2.89
N TYR A 23 -1.36 16.87 -3.90
CA TYR A 23 -2.48 16.70 -4.82
C TYR A 23 -3.76 16.28 -4.10
N LEU A 24 -3.70 15.27 -3.22
CA LEU A 24 -4.86 14.84 -2.44
C LEU A 24 -5.34 15.94 -1.48
N GLN A 25 -4.42 16.63 -0.80
CA GLN A 25 -4.75 17.72 0.10
C GLN A 25 -5.37 18.93 -0.62
N SER A 26 -4.93 19.24 -1.84
CA SER A 26 -5.50 20.31 -2.67
C SER A 26 -6.97 20.06 -3.03
N ARG A 27 -7.40 18.80 -3.02
CA ARG A 27 -8.79 18.38 -3.20
C ARG A 27 -9.58 18.33 -1.88
N GLY A 28 -9.02 18.86 -0.80
CA GLY A 28 -9.67 18.95 0.52
C GLY A 28 -9.54 17.69 1.38
N ILE A 29 -8.74 16.70 0.98
CA ILE A 29 -8.53 15.49 1.77
C ILE A 29 -7.58 15.81 2.93
N ARG A 30 -7.93 15.38 4.15
CA ARG A 30 -7.07 15.63 5.32
C ARG A 30 -5.75 14.89 5.16
N GLN A 31 -4.66 15.46 5.69
CA GLN A 31 -3.32 14.88 5.57
C GLN A 31 -3.26 13.40 5.99
N GLN A 32 -3.95 13.04 7.07
CA GLN A 32 -3.98 11.67 7.57
C GLN A 32 -4.70 10.73 6.60
N GLU A 33 -5.84 11.16 6.05
CA GLU A 33 -6.61 10.38 5.06
C GLU A 33 -5.83 10.22 3.75
N ALA A 34 -5.16 11.29 3.29
CA ALA A 34 -4.30 11.24 2.10
C ALA A 34 -3.17 10.22 2.28
N ARG A 35 -2.51 10.23 3.45
CA ARG A 35 -1.47 9.26 3.78
C ARG A 35 -2.01 7.83 3.82
N HIS A 36 -3.19 7.62 4.42
CA HIS A 36 -3.83 6.31 4.45
C HIS A 36 -4.18 5.82 3.04
N MET A 37 -4.73 6.69 2.18
CA MET A 37 -5.04 6.36 0.79
C MET A 37 -3.81 5.88 0.01
N ILE A 38 -2.68 6.59 0.12
CA ILE A 38 -1.44 6.20 -0.56
C ILE A 38 -0.93 4.86 -0.04
N LEU A 39 -0.96 4.64 1.29
CA LEU A 39 -0.51 3.38 1.90
C LEU A 39 -1.43 2.20 1.53
N TYR A 40 -2.74 2.41 1.49
CA TYR A 40 -3.68 1.39 1.02
C TYR A 40 -3.50 1.10 -0.46
N ALA A 41 -3.27 2.12 -1.31
CA ALA A 41 -2.99 1.90 -2.72
C ALA A 41 -1.73 1.06 -2.94
N PHE A 42 -0.68 1.29 -2.14
CA PHE A 42 0.52 0.46 -2.15
C PHE A 42 0.23 -0.98 -1.68
N ALA A 43 -0.52 -1.16 -0.60
CA ALA A 43 -0.88 -2.49 -0.10
C ALA A 43 -1.90 -3.22 -0.98
N ALA A 44 -2.68 -2.50 -1.79
CA ALA A 44 -3.68 -3.07 -2.70
C ALA A 44 -3.02 -4.03 -3.70
N GLU A 45 -1.84 -3.70 -4.22
CA GLU A 45 -1.12 -4.54 -5.18
C GLU A 45 -0.87 -5.96 -4.63
N LEU A 46 -0.63 -6.09 -3.33
CA LEU A 46 -0.47 -7.38 -2.65
C LEU A 46 -1.81 -7.99 -2.20
N THR A 47 -2.71 -7.17 -1.67
CA THR A 47 -3.97 -7.66 -1.07
C THR A 47 -5.04 -8.02 -2.10
N GLU A 48 -4.97 -7.50 -3.32
CA GLU A 48 -5.81 -7.91 -4.44
C GLU A 48 -5.53 -9.35 -4.92
N ALA A 49 -4.35 -9.89 -4.63
CA ALA A 49 -4.05 -11.31 -4.91
C ALA A 49 -4.84 -12.29 -4.00
N ILE A 50 -5.45 -11.79 -2.93
CA ILE A 50 -6.26 -12.57 -2.00
C ILE A 50 -7.68 -12.70 -2.54
N HIS A 51 -8.01 -13.89 -3.06
CA HIS A 51 -9.30 -14.16 -3.69
C HIS A 51 -10.44 -14.31 -2.68
N ASP A 52 -10.14 -14.81 -1.47
CA ASP A 52 -11.11 -14.89 -0.39
C ASP A 52 -11.38 -13.49 0.18
N SER A 53 -12.59 -12.99 -0.04
CA SER A 53 -12.99 -11.64 0.37
C SER A 53 -12.96 -11.44 1.89
N ALA A 54 -13.29 -12.47 2.67
CA ALA A 54 -13.30 -12.37 4.13
C ALA A 54 -11.86 -12.30 4.66
N LEU A 55 -10.96 -13.13 4.11
CA LEU A 55 -9.54 -13.07 4.42
C LEU A 55 -8.93 -11.74 4.00
N LYS A 56 -9.25 -11.26 2.80
CA LYS A 56 -8.78 -9.94 2.30
C LYS A 56 -9.20 -8.82 3.26
N GLN A 57 -10.46 -8.81 3.71
CA GLN A 57 -10.95 -7.83 4.68
C GLN A 57 -10.20 -7.92 6.01
N GLN A 58 -9.95 -9.12 6.53
CA GLN A 58 -9.16 -9.30 7.76
C GLN A 58 -7.74 -8.76 7.60
N VAL A 59 -7.09 -9.02 6.47
CA VAL A 59 -5.74 -8.52 6.18
C VAL A 59 -5.74 -7.00 6.11
N LEU A 60 -6.69 -6.39 5.38
CA LEU A 60 -6.82 -4.94 5.29
C LEU A 60 -7.07 -4.29 6.66
N ALA A 61 -7.92 -4.89 7.50
CA ALA A 61 -8.13 -4.41 8.87
C ALA A 61 -6.85 -4.47 9.71
N ARG A 62 -6.07 -5.55 9.57
CA ARG A 62 -4.77 -5.70 10.27
C ARG A 62 -3.70 -4.73 9.78
N ILE A 63 -3.73 -4.34 8.50
CA ILE A 63 -2.88 -3.29 7.94
C ILE A 63 -3.30 -1.94 8.52
N GLY A 64 -4.60 -1.62 8.51
CA GLY A 64 -5.14 -0.37 9.04
C GLY A 64 -4.77 -0.11 10.49
N GLN A 65 -4.77 -1.15 11.33
CA GLN A 65 -4.34 -1.07 12.75
C GLN A 65 -2.87 -0.68 12.93
N ARG A 66 -2.02 -0.87 11.92
CA ARG A 66 -0.58 -0.58 11.96
C ARG A 66 -0.22 0.75 11.29
N LEU A 67 -1.18 1.41 10.65
CA LEU A 67 -0.94 2.71 10.01
C LEU A 67 -0.82 3.83 11.05
N PRO A 68 0.01 4.86 10.81
CA PRO A 68 0.12 6.01 11.70
C PRO A 68 -1.25 6.69 11.90
N GLY A 69 -1.67 6.84 13.16
CA GLY A 69 -2.97 7.40 13.53
C GLY A 69 -4.14 6.48 13.16
N GLY A 70 -4.06 5.21 13.56
CA GLY A 70 -4.96 4.13 13.13
C GLY A 70 -6.45 4.50 13.12
N LEU A 71 -7.18 3.92 12.16
CA LEU A 71 -8.63 3.84 12.24
C LEU A 71 -8.99 2.95 13.44
N VAL A 72 -9.48 3.57 14.51
CA VAL A 72 -10.37 2.91 15.47
C VAL A 72 -11.79 2.93 14.95
#